data_AF-A0A8X6V2T0-F1
#
_entry.id   AF-A0A8X6V2T0-F1
#
_cell.length_a   1.000
_cell.length_b   1.000
_cell.length_c   1.000
_cell.angle_alpha   90.00
_cell.angle_beta   90.00
_cell.angle_gamma   90.00
#
_symmetry.space_group_name_H-M   'P 1'
#
loop_
_entity.id
_entity.type
_entity.pdbx_description
1 polymer ?
#
loop_
_entity_poly.entity_id
_entity_poly.type
_entity_poly.pdbx_seq_one_letter_code
_entity_poly.pdbx_strand_id
1 'polypeptide(L)'
;MHGQCPIGKDSWCYSQRALSCGKKPKEKYKGLSNEVLNIIKPIYLELCTKELLTKCLHGKTQNSNESLNGVIWQRVPKEFFGCLKTLKSGVLDAVIQFNDGYKGCVEVFKKLNITPGYFTLKA
;
A
#
# COMPACT_ATOMS: atom_id res chain seq x y z
N MET A 1 -21.58 13.71 -0.45
CA MET A 1 -21.25 12.30 -0.79
C MET A 1 -21.52 11.40 0.43
N HIS A 2 -22.79 11.25 0.82
CA HIS A 2 -23.21 10.37 1.93
C HIS A 2 -24.30 9.37 1.53
N GLY A 3 -24.93 9.56 0.36
CA GLY A 3 -26.01 8.69 -0.12
C GLY A 3 -25.58 7.27 -0.48
N GLN A 4 -24.27 7.00 -0.60
CA GLN A 4 -23.72 5.66 -0.83
C GLN A 4 -23.25 4.99 0.46
N CYS A 5 -23.33 5.67 1.60
CA CYS A 5 -22.96 5.09 2.89
C CYS A 5 -24.11 4.26 3.46
N PRO A 6 -23.82 3.21 4.25
CA PRO A 6 -24.85 2.46 4.97
C PRO A 6 -25.73 3.38 5.81
N ILE A 7 -27.02 3.08 5.91
CA ILE A 7 -27.98 3.83 6.73
C ILE A 7 -28.06 3.18 8.11
N GLY A 8 -28.47 3.93 9.13
CA GLY A 8 -28.71 3.41 10.46
C GLY A 8 -27.74 3.91 11.52
N LYS A 9 -28.04 3.57 12.78
CA LYS A 9 -27.25 3.98 13.94
C LYS A 9 -25.85 3.35 13.96
N ASP A 10 -25.69 2.20 13.31
CA ASP A 10 -24.42 1.48 13.20
C ASP A 10 -23.63 1.83 11.94
N SER A 11 -24.08 2.83 11.17
CA SER A 11 -23.33 3.31 10.02
C SER A 11 -21.97 3.85 10.43
N TRP A 12 -20.93 3.41 9.72
CA TRP A 12 -19.60 4.00 9.84
C TRP A 12 -19.59 5.48 9.42
N CYS A 13 -20.53 5.89 8.56
CA CYS A 13 -20.69 7.27 8.14
C CYS A 13 -21.32 8.12 9.24
N TYR A 14 -20.58 9.12 9.73
CA TYR A 14 -21.05 10.07 10.73
C TYR A 14 -22.39 10.73 10.36
N SER A 15 -22.54 11.18 9.11
CA SER A 15 -23.74 11.88 8.65
C SER A 15 -24.98 10.97 8.65
N GLN A 16 -24.85 9.74 8.15
CA GLN A 16 -25.96 8.78 8.14
C GLN A 16 -26.39 8.36 9.55
N ARG A 17 -25.42 8.19 10.44
CA ARG A 17 -25.66 7.88 11.86
C ARG A 17 -26.34 9.04 12.60
N ALA A 18 -25.93 10.29 12.34
CA ALA A 18 -26.59 11.47 12.91
C ALA A 18 -28.05 11.56 12.45
N LEU A 19 -28.30 11.40 11.15
CA LEU A 19 -29.66 11.38 10.58
C LEU A 19 -30.53 10.29 11.21
N SER A 20 -29.98 9.08 11.37
CA SER A 20 -30.67 7.93 11.98
C SER A 20 -31.00 8.11 13.46
N CYS A 21 -30.33 9.06 14.13
CA CYS A 21 -30.61 9.46 15.51
C CYS A 21 -31.46 10.74 15.60
N GLY A 22 -32.06 11.20 14.49
CA GLY A 22 -32.85 12.43 14.43
C GLY A 22 -32.03 13.71 14.62
N LYS A 23 -30.70 13.64 14.48
CA LYS A 23 -29.80 14.78 14.63
C LYS A 23 -29.37 15.29 13.25
N LYS A 24 -29.26 16.61 13.11
CA LYS A 24 -28.64 17.20 11.91
C LYS A 24 -27.12 16.92 11.93
N PRO A 25 -26.54 16.37 10.86
CA PRO A 25 -25.10 16.22 10.74
C PRO A 25 -24.42 17.59 10.85
N LYS A 26 -23.43 17.71 11.73
CA LYS A 26 -22.57 18.90 11.75
C LYS A 26 -21.57 18.81 10.61
N GLU A 27 -21.56 19.79 9.72
CA GLU A 27 -20.48 19.93 8.75
C GLU A 27 -19.20 20.28 9.51
N LYS A 28 -18.24 19.35 9.57
CA LYS A 28 -16.95 19.57 10.21
C LYS A 28 -16.01 20.44 9.38
N TYR A 29 -16.20 20.48 8.06
CA TYR A 29 -15.31 21.16 7.12
C TYR A 29 -16.14 21.80 6.00
N LYS A 30 -15.74 23.00 5.57
CA LYS A 30 -16.22 23.55 4.29
C LYS A 30 -15.73 22.62 3.18
N GLY A 31 -16.64 22.15 2.34
CA GLY A 31 -16.29 21.34 1.17
C GLY A 31 -15.40 22.10 0.19
N LEU A 32 -14.85 21.37 -0.78
CA LEU A 32 -14.17 21.97 -1.93
C LEU A 32 -15.13 22.89 -2.70
N SER A 33 -14.60 23.96 -3.31
CA SER A 33 -15.40 24.83 -4.16
C SER A 33 -15.93 24.09 -5.39
N ASN A 34 -17.01 24.58 -5.98
CA ASN A 34 -17.60 23.93 -7.15
C ASN A 34 -16.64 23.93 -8.35
N GLU A 35 -15.83 24.97 -8.49
CA GLU A 35 -14.80 25.06 -9.54
C GLU A 35 -13.79 23.92 -9.40
N VAL A 36 -13.28 23.68 -8.18
CA VAL A 36 -12.34 22.58 -7.90
C VAL A 36 -13.02 21.22 -8.08
N LEU A 37 -14.25 21.07 -7.60
CA LEU A 37 -15.01 19.82 -7.75
C LEU A 37 -15.26 19.47 -9.22
N ASN A 38 -15.57 20.46 -10.07
CA ASN A 38 -15.81 20.24 -11.49
C ASN A 38 -14.55 19.75 -12.21
N ILE A 39 -13.36 20.11 -11.72
CA ILE A 39 -12.08 19.61 -12.25
C ILE A 39 -11.77 18.21 -11.71
N ILE A 40 -11.90 17.99 -10.39
CA ILE A 40 -11.47 16.75 -9.75
C ILE A 40 -12.44 15.58 -9.98
N LYS A 41 -13.75 15.85 -9.97
CA LYS A 41 -14.78 14.82 -10.07
C LYS A 41 -14.67 13.93 -11.32
N PRO A 42 -14.47 14.46 -12.56
CA PRO A 42 -14.32 13.59 -13.73
C PRO A 42 -13.10 12.67 -13.60
N ILE A 43 -11.96 13.20 -13.12
CA ILE A 43 -10.73 12.41 -12.90
C ILE A 43 -10.98 11.31 -11.86
N TYR A 44 -11.63 11.65 -10.75
CA TYR A 44 -11.97 10.67 -9.70
C TYR A 44 -12.88 9.56 -10.24
N LEU A 45 -13.89 9.90 -11.04
CA LEU A 45 -14.81 8.91 -11.62
C LEU A 45 -14.12 8.03 -12.67
N GLU A 46 -13.22 8.59 -13.47
CA GLU A 46 -12.38 7.83 -14.40
C GLU A 46 -11.51 6.81 -13.64
N LEU A 47 -10.87 7.23 -12.54
CA LEU A 47 -10.10 6.34 -11.66
C LEU A 47 -10.95 5.25 -10.98
N CYS A 48 -12.26 5.46 -10.85
CA CYS A 48 -13.21 4.48 -10.30
C CYS A 48 -13.81 3.54 -11.36
N THR A 49 -13.36 3.59 -12.61
CA THR A 49 -13.82 2.66 -13.65
C THR A 49 -13.49 1.21 -13.30
N LYS A 50 -14.37 0.28 -13.69
CA LYS A 50 -14.21 -1.14 -13.38
C LYS A 50 -12.89 -1.69 -13.96
N GLU A 51 -12.51 -1.21 -15.13
CA GLU A 51 -11.29 -1.56 -15.85
C GLU A 51 -10.04 -1.19 -15.05
N LEU A 52 -10.00 0.00 -14.43
CA LEU A 52 -8.88 0.42 -13.57
C LEU A 52 -8.92 -0.30 -12.23
N LEU A 53 -10.08 -0.38 -11.57
CA LEU A 53 -10.21 -1.05 -10.27
C LEU A 53 -9.86 -2.54 -10.34
N THR A 54 -10.15 -3.22 -11.45
CA THR A 54 -9.79 -4.63 -11.64
C THR A 54 -8.27 -4.83 -11.63
N LYS A 55 -7.48 -3.84 -12.09
CA LYS A 55 -6.01 -3.91 -12.03
C LYS A 55 -5.48 -3.87 -10.60
N CYS A 56 -6.20 -3.21 -9.68
CA CYS A 56 -5.85 -3.16 -8.26
C CYS A 56 -6.02 -4.52 -7.55
N LEU A 57 -6.86 -5.42 -8.08
CA LEU A 57 -7.08 -6.75 -7.49
C LEU A 57 -5.85 -7.65 -7.56
N HIS A 58 -4.92 -7.37 -8.49
CA HIS A 58 -3.66 -8.11 -8.57
C HIS A 58 -2.71 -7.84 -7.38
N GLY A 59 -3.02 -6.86 -6.52
CA GLY A 59 -2.17 -6.51 -5.37
C GLY A 59 -0.79 -5.98 -5.77
N LYS A 60 -0.61 -5.57 -7.04
CA LYS A 60 0.65 -5.00 -7.52
C LYS A 60 0.76 -3.55 -7.07
N THR A 61 1.95 -3.16 -6.67
CA THR A 61 2.30 -1.77 -6.37
C THR A 61 2.19 -0.92 -7.64
N GLN A 62 1.67 0.31 -7.51
CA GLN A 62 1.59 1.28 -8.61
C GLN A 62 2.96 1.82 -9.02
N ASN A 63 4.00 1.59 -8.21
CA ASN A 63 5.36 2.01 -8.48
C ASN A 63 6.34 0.91 -8.02
N SER A 64 6.47 -0.14 -8.82
CA SER A 64 7.38 -1.27 -8.53
C SER A 64 8.82 -0.83 -8.33
N ASN A 65 9.27 0.21 -9.05
CA ASN A 65 10.63 0.72 -8.95
C ASN A 65 10.89 1.35 -7.57
N GLU A 66 9.97 2.21 -7.10
CA GLU A 66 10.10 2.82 -5.78
C GLU A 66 9.92 1.79 -4.65
N SER A 67 9.03 0.83 -4.87
CA SER A 67 8.85 -0.28 -3.93
C SER A 67 10.12 -1.13 -3.81
N LEU A 68 10.77 -1.49 -4.92
CA LEU A 68 12.05 -2.22 -4.92
C LEU A 68 13.16 -1.38 -4.28
N ASN A 69 13.25 -0.10 -4.65
CA ASN A 69 14.21 0.83 -4.04
C ASN A 69 14.04 0.91 -2.52
N GLY A 70 12.81 0.92 -2.02
CA GLY A 70 12.52 0.86 -0.59
C GLY A 70 13.09 -0.39 0.07
N VAL A 71 12.92 -1.57 -0.53
CA VAL A 71 13.52 -2.83 -0.02
C VAL A 71 15.05 -2.77 -0.07
N ILE A 72 15.63 -2.25 -1.15
CA ILE A 72 17.08 -2.07 -1.27
C ILE A 72 17.60 -1.17 -0.15
N TRP A 73 16.96 -0.04 0.13
CA TRP A 73 17.43 0.91 1.14
C TRP A 73 17.23 0.39 2.58
N GLN A 74 16.26 -0.51 2.81
CA GLN A 74 16.15 -1.22 4.09
C GLN A 74 17.33 -2.19 4.34
N ARG A 75 17.89 -2.78 3.28
CA ARG A 75 19.03 -3.72 3.36
C ARG A 75 20.37 -3.02 3.28
N VAL A 76 20.47 -2.00 2.43
CA VAL A 76 21.66 -1.19 2.19
C VAL A 76 21.27 0.28 2.26
N PRO A 77 21.24 0.87 3.47
CA PRO A 77 20.86 2.26 3.64
C PRO A 77 21.82 3.19 2.90
N LYS A 78 21.31 4.31 2.41
CA LYS A 78 22.09 5.30 1.63
C LYS A 78 23.11 6.05 2.48
N GLU A 79 22.86 6.08 3.78
CA GLU A 79 23.58 6.86 4.77
C GLU A 79 24.92 6.23 5.15
N PHE A 80 25.14 4.94 4.80
CA PHE A 80 26.35 4.21 5.14
C PHE A 80 27.15 3.81 3.91
N PHE A 81 28.44 4.12 3.93
CA PHE A 81 29.38 3.64 2.92
C PHE A 81 29.75 2.18 3.20
N GLY A 82 29.30 1.28 2.32
CA GLY A 82 29.67 -0.14 2.33
C GLY A 82 30.73 -0.46 1.27
N CYS A 83 31.47 -1.55 1.46
CA CYS A 83 32.31 -2.06 0.37
C CYS A 83 31.44 -2.61 -0.77
N LEU A 84 31.97 -2.60 -2.00
CA LEU A 84 31.24 -3.03 -3.20
C LEU A 84 30.65 -4.45 -3.06
N LYS A 85 31.34 -5.34 -2.34
CA LYS A 85 30.87 -6.71 -2.09
C LYS A 85 29.59 -6.72 -1.25
N THR A 86 29.56 -5.95 -0.15
CA THR A 86 28.38 -5.82 0.72
C THR A 86 27.20 -5.19 -0.04
N LEU A 87 27.46 -4.14 -0.82
CA LEU A 87 26.43 -3.50 -1.64
C LEU A 87 25.80 -4.49 -2.62
N LYS A 88 26.62 -5.25 -3.36
CA LYS A 88 26.13 -6.28 -4.30
C LYS A 88 25.31 -7.34 -3.59
N SER A 89 25.79 -7.87 -2.47
CA SER A 89 25.06 -8.89 -1.69
C SER A 89 23.72 -8.38 -1.17
N GLY A 90 23.68 -7.16 -0.62
CA GLY A 90 22.45 -6.58 -0.09
C GLY A 90 21.41 -6.27 -1.17
N VAL A 91 21.84 -5.83 -2.36
CA VAL A 91 20.93 -5.63 -3.51
C VAL A 91 20.37 -6.97 -4.00
N LEU A 92 21.20 -8.02 -4.08
CA LEU A 92 20.72 -9.35 -4.47
C LEU A 92 19.70 -9.91 -3.47
N ASP A 93 19.94 -9.77 -2.16
CA ASP A 93 18.99 -10.16 -1.11
C ASP A 93 17.67 -9.37 -1.22
N ALA A 94 17.75 -8.05 -1.43
CA ALA A 94 16.58 -7.21 -1.63
C ALA A 94 15.74 -7.62 -2.85
N VAL A 95 16.38 -8.00 -3.96
CA VAL A 95 15.68 -8.48 -5.17
C VAL A 95 14.98 -9.80 -4.91
N ILE A 96 15.61 -10.74 -4.18
CA ILE A 96 14.99 -12.00 -3.79
C ILE A 96 13.76 -11.73 -2.93
N GLN A 97 13.90 -10.90 -1.90
CA GLN A 97 12.79 -10.55 -1.01
C GLN A 97 11.65 -9.83 -1.73
N PHE A 98 11.96 -8.95 -2.70
CA PHE A 98 10.95 -8.23 -3.45
C PHE A 98 10.09 -9.15 -4.33
N ASN A 99 10.70 -10.16 -4.94
CA ASN A 99 10.01 -11.07 -5.85
C ASN A 99 9.31 -12.24 -5.11
N ASP A 100 10.01 -12.86 -4.17
CA ASP A 100 9.59 -14.14 -3.56
C ASP A 100 9.35 -14.04 -2.04
N GLY A 101 9.44 -12.84 -1.47
CA GLY A 101 9.41 -12.64 -0.02
C GLY A 101 10.56 -13.35 0.69
N TYR A 102 10.38 -13.61 1.99
CA TYR A 102 11.42 -14.29 2.78
C TYR A 102 11.61 -15.77 2.42
N LYS A 103 10.66 -16.38 1.68
CA LYS A 103 10.82 -17.76 1.19
C LYS A 103 11.97 -17.88 0.20
N GLY A 104 12.17 -16.87 -0.64
CA GLY A 104 13.28 -16.86 -1.61
C GLY A 104 14.66 -16.95 -0.92
N CYS A 105 14.80 -16.37 0.28
CA CYS A 105 16.05 -16.41 1.05
C CYS A 105 16.40 -17.84 1.55
N VAL A 106 15.44 -18.77 1.62
CA VAL A 106 15.66 -20.12 2.14
C VAL A 106 16.71 -20.88 1.32
N GLU A 107 16.65 -20.77 -0.02
CA GLU A 107 17.62 -21.44 -0.89
C GLU A 107 19.02 -20.83 -0.76
N VAL A 108 19.12 -19.51 -0.56
CA VAL A 108 20.39 -18.84 -0.26
C VAL A 108 20.99 -19.35 1.04
N PHE A 109 20.19 -19.44 2.11
CA PHE A 109 20.65 -19.97 3.38
C PHE A 109 21.13 -21.41 3.28
N LYS A 110 20.41 -22.28 2.57
CA LYS A 110 20.86 -23.66 2.30
C LYS A 110 22.22 -23.69 1.59
N LYS A 111 22.41 -22.88 0.55
CA LYS A 111 23.69 -22.80 -0.18
C LYS A 111 24.84 -22.27 0.67
N LEU A 112 24.55 -21.44 1.67
CA LEU A 112 25.51 -20.92 2.64
C LEU A 112 25.69 -21.83 3.87
N ASN A 113 25.02 -22.99 3.91
CA ASN A 113 24.97 -23.89 5.08
C ASN A 113 24.44 -23.20 6.36
N ILE A 114 23.50 -22.26 6.19
CA ILE A 114 22.78 -21.59 7.27
C ILE A 114 21.42 -22.25 7.44
N THR A 115 21.05 -22.61 8.66
CA THR A 115 19.72 -23.16 8.96
C THR A 115 18.69 -22.03 8.96
N PRO A 116 17.63 -22.07 8.13
CA PRO A 116 16.60 -21.04 8.11
C PRO A 116 15.86 -20.94 9.46
N GLY A 117 15.56 -19.71 9.88
CA GLY A 117 14.78 -19.47 11.09
C GLY A 117 13.31 -19.82 10.93
N TYR A 118 12.63 -20.12 12.04
CA TYR A 118 11.21 -20.47 12.09
C TYR A 118 10.30 -19.46 11.35
N PHE A 119 10.54 -18.16 11.54
CA PHE A 119 9.75 -17.12 10.90
C PHE A 119 10.00 -17.00 9.40
N THR A 120 11.20 -17.31 8.92
CA THR A 120 11.53 -17.36 7.49
C THR A 120 10.76 -18.48 6.79
N LEU A 121 10.63 -19.64 7.44
CA LEU A 121 9.89 -20.78 6.90
C LEU A 121 8.37 -20.58 6.89
N LYS A 122 7.86 -19.68 7.73
CA LYS A 122 6.43 -19.37 7.86
C LYS A 122 5.93 -18.17 7.04
N ALA A 123 6.84 -17.41 6.43
CA ALA A 123 6.53 -16.25 5.62
C ALA A 123 5.72 -16.61 4.36
#